data_AF-A0A1W1XJM3-F1
#
_entry.id   AF-A0A1W1XJM3-F1
#
_cell.length_a   1.000
_cell.length_b   1.000
_cell.length_c   1.000
_cell.angle_alpha   90.00
_cell.angle_beta   90.00
_cell.angle_gamma   90.00
#
_symmetry.space_group_name_H-M   'P 1'
#
loop_
_entity.id
_entity.type
_entity.pdbx_description
1 polymer ?
#
loop_
_entity_poly.entity_id
_entity_poly.type
_entity_poly.pdbx_seq_one_letter_code
_entity_poly.pdbx_strand_id
1 'polypeptide(L)'
;MAELIHMNDWKRGANLITSRPLEFRWGEWNTGPALLCTRKESLRFERHRQDALGTAGHRHVAWVPNHLKLAGGSHFTVSGLFRYRDGESAMRRIYRLAGMMECVTRGTAPVLRTDLLRRLYQTILEEREALGIAWKGAVDHYLLPLYPQHAGPDLLLAKIRNCHSMQHLFQVIEEETNRQFDLLGSDYVIYVPRCFRSI
;
A
#
# COMPACT_ATOMS: atom_id res chain seq x y z
N MET A 1 -27.98 2.64 -32.45
CA MET A 1 -26.67 2.40 -33.11
C MET A 1 -25.71 2.00 -32.01
N ALA A 2 -25.35 0.73 -31.94
CA ALA A 2 -24.46 0.21 -30.91
C ALA A 2 -23.00 0.51 -31.32
N GLU A 3 -22.27 1.23 -30.48
CA GLU A 3 -20.82 1.36 -30.62
C GLU A 3 -20.17 -0.01 -30.39
N LEU A 4 -19.62 -0.56 -31.46
CA LEU A 4 -18.76 -1.74 -31.41
C LEU A 4 -17.46 -1.34 -30.69
N ILE A 5 -17.34 -1.73 -29.42
CA ILE A 5 -16.07 -1.62 -28.70
C ILE A 5 -15.09 -2.59 -29.35
N HIS A 6 -14.12 -2.08 -30.10
CA HIS A 6 -13.03 -2.87 -30.66
C HIS A 6 -12.19 -3.45 -29.50
N MET A 7 -12.40 -4.73 -29.18
CA MET A 7 -11.67 -5.47 -28.14
C MET A 7 -10.18 -5.76 -28.46
N ASN A 8 -9.63 -5.20 -29.54
CA ASN A 8 -8.28 -5.55 -30.04
C ASN A 8 -7.21 -4.45 -29.91
N ASP A 9 -7.48 -3.33 -29.23
CA ASP A 9 -6.51 -2.26 -28.94
C ASP A 9 -5.90 -2.34 -27.53
N TRP A 10 -5.67 -3.55 -27.02
CA TRP A 10 -4.81 -3.77 -25.86
C TRP A 10 -3.36 -3.47 -26.28
N LYS A 11 -3.01 -2.17 -26.31
CA LYS A 11 -1.71 -1.64 -26.72
C LYS A 11 -0.59 -2.41 -26.04
N ARG A 12 0.32 -3.00 -26.83
CA ARG A 12 1.65 -3.42 -26.37
C ARG A 12 2.22 -2.30 -25.49
N GLY A 13 2.34 -2.56 -24.18
CA GLY A 13 2.86 -1.59 -23.22
C GLY A 13 1.85 -0.97 -22.26
N ALA A 14 0.56 -1.34 -22.25
CA ALA A 14 -0.33 -0.94 -21.15
C ALA A 14 0.06 -1.69 -19.86
N ASN A 15 0.45 -0.96 -18.82
CA ASN A 15 0.78 -1.53 -17.51
C ASN A 15 -0.07 -0.99 -16.36
N LEU A 16 -0.96 -0.02 -16.61
CA LEU A 16 -1.86 0.51 -15.58
C LEU A 16 -2.95 -0.52 -15.25
N ILE A 17 -3.11 -0.81 -13.95
CA ILE A 17 -4.13 -1.73 -13.43
C ILE A 17 -5.32 -0.90 -12.94
N THR A 18 -5.05 0.06 -12.07
CA THR A 18 -6.01 1.08 -11.66
C THR A 18 -5.25 2.37 -11.33
N SER A 19 -5.90 3.51 -11.56
CA SER A 19 -5.36 4.84 -11.23
C SER A 19 -5.83 5.34 -9.87
N ARG A 20 -6.92 4.75 -9.33
CA ARG A 20 -7.56 5.19 -8.09
C ARG A 20 -8.16 4.00 -7.34
N PRO A 21 -8.26 4.07 -6.00
CA PRO A 21 -7.84 5.19 -5.15
C PRO A 21 -6.31 5.25 -4.95
N LEU A 22 -5.63 4.11 -5.08
CA LEU A 22 -4.16 4.05 -5.21
C LEU A 22 -3.80 3.60 -6.62
N GLU A 23 -2.72 4.14 -7.17
CA GLU A 23 -2.29 3.75 -8.50
C GLU A 23 -1.48 2.46 -8.45
N PHE A 24 -2.00 1.41 -9.09
CA PHE A 24 -1.32 0.13 -9.28
C PHE A 24 -0.92 -0.06 -10.74
N ARG A 25 0.32 -0.50 -10.95
CA ARG A 25 0.87 -0.84 -12.27
C ARG A 25 1.54 -2.21 -12.25
N TRP A 26 1.50 -2.90 -13.39
CA TRP A 26 2.36 -4.05 -13.62
C TRP A 26 3.81 -3.59 -13.80
N GLY A 27 4.71 -4.23 -13.06
CA GLY A 27 6.14 -4.17 -13.30
C GLY A 27 6.55 -5.08 -14.47
N GLU A 28 7.77 -4.87 -14.96
CA GLU A 28 8.36 -5.71 -16.01
C GLU A 28 9.06 -6.95 -15.43
N TRP A 29 9.06 -7.12 -14.11
CA TRP A 29 9.61 -8.29 -13.43
C TRP A 29 8.52 -9.32 -13.11
N ASN A 30 8.89 -10.59 -13.22
CA ASN A 30 7.96 -11.71 -12.99
C ASN A 30 7.74 -11.99 -11.51
N THR A 31 8.79 -11.92 -10.70
CA THR A 31 8.82 -12.31 -9.28
C THR A 31 9.52 -11.26 -8.43
N GLY A 32 9.31 -11.31 -7.11
CA GLY A 32 9.91 -10.38 -6.15
C GLY A 32 8.87 -9.53 -5.41
N PRO A 33 9.31 -8.51 -4.64
CA PRO A 33 8.40 -7.64 -3.92
C PRO A 33 7.68 -6.67 -4.86
N ALA A 34 6.55 -6.13 -4.40
CA ALA A 34 5.99 -4.93 -4.99
C ALA A 34 6.90 -3.73 -4.66
N LEU A 35 6.92 -2.74 -5.54
CA LEU A 35 7.75 -1.55 -5.42
C LEU A 35 6.85 -0.33 -5.26
N LEU A 36 7.20 0.55 -4.33
CA LEU A 36 6.56 1.84 -4.13
C LEU A 36 7.53 2.93 -4.56
N CYS A 37 7.11 3.83 -5.44
CA CYS A 37 7.92 4.96 -5.87
C CYS A 37 7.08 6.23 -5.95
N THR A 38 7.73 7.39 -5.97
CA THR A 38 6.99 8.64 -6.18
C THR A 38 6.39 8.68 -7.58
N ARG A 39 5.28 9.41 -7.74
CA ARG A 39 4.65 9.66 -9.04
C ARG A 39 5.62 10.32 -10.04
N LYS A 40 6.49 11.22 -9.55
CA LYS A 40 7.56 11.83 -10.36
C LYS A 40 8.53 10.80 -10.92
N GLU A 41 8.96 9.85 -10.07
CA GLU A 41 9.87 8.78 -10.49
C GLU A 41 9.17 7.77 -11.41
N SER A 42 7.91 7.42 -11.12
CA SER A 42 7.08 6.60 -12.01
C SER A 42 6.96 7.23 -13.40
N LEU A 43 6.71 8.54 -13.50
CA LEU A 43 6.64 9.24 -14.79
C LEU A 43 7.96 9.15 -15.57
N ARG A 44 9.11 9.30 -14.89
CA ARG A 44 10.42 9.14 -15.51
C ARG A 44 10.63 7.71 -16.02
N PHE A 45 10.27 6.72 -15.21
CA PHE A 45 10.36 5.30 -15.57
C PHE A 45 9.43 4.93 -16.73
N GLU A 46 8.17 5.39 -16.72
CA GLU A 46 7.22 5.10 -17.79
C GLU A 46 7.63 5.69 -19.14
N ARG A 47 8.24 6.88 -19.16
CA ARG A 47 8.80 7.45 -20.40
C ARG A 47 9.88 6.53 -20.98
N HIS A 48 10.86 6.15 -20.15
CA HIS A 48 11.92 5.22 -20.55
C HIS A 48 11.36 3.86 -21.00
N ARG A 49 10.35 3.35 -20.30
CA ARG A 49 9.68 2.08 -20.62
C ARG A 49 8.97 2.15 -21.98
N GLN A 50 8.27 3.23 -22.26
CA GLN A 50 7.61 3.46 -23.55
C GLN A 50 8.63 3.56 -24.69
N ASP A 51 9.72 4.30 -24.49
CA ASP A 51 10.79 4.44 -25.48
C ASP A 51 11.47 3.09 -25.78
N ALA A 52 11.75 2.31 -24.73
CA ALA A 52 12.36 0.98 -24.85
C ALA A 52 11.47 -0.02 -25.60
N LEU A 53 10.17 -0.02 -25.31
CA LEU A 53 9.20 -0.94 -25.93
C LEU A 53 8.70 -0.48 -27.31
N GLY A 54 8.82 0.81 -27.62
CA GLY A 54 8.39 1.40 -28.90
C GLY A 54 9.44 1.35 -30.01
N THR A 55 10.70 1.06 -29.70
CA THR A 55 11.79 0.99 -30.68
C THR A 55 11.89 -0.40 -31.30
N ALA A 56 12.03 -0.50 -32.63
CA ALA A 56 12.27 -1.77 -33.31
C ALA A 56 13.68 -2.33 -32.97
N GLY A 57 13.73 -3.55 -32.43
CA GLY A 57 14.96 -4.23 -31.97
C GLY A 57 14.84 -4.73 -30.53
N HIS A 58 15.68 -5.69 -30.12
CA HIS A 58 15.67 -6.26 -28.76
C HIS A 58 16.23 -5.27 -27.72
N ARG A 59 15.48 -4.21 -27.40
CA ARG A 59 15.77 -3.34 -26.26
C ARG A 59 14.93 -3.77 -25.06
N HIS A 60 15.60 -4.01 -23.94
CA HIS A 60 14.99 -4.32 -22.67
C HIS A 60 14.90 -3.05 -21.80
N VAL A 61 13.99 -3.06 -20.83
CA VAL A 61 13.87 -1.97 -19.86
C VAL A 61 15.09 -2.03 -18.94
N ALA A 62 16.02 -1.12 -19.15
CA ALA A 62 17.37 -1.17 -18.55
C ALA A 62 17.44 -0.99 -17.02
N TRP A 63 16.41 -0.45 -16.37
CA TRP A 63 16.43 -0.15 -14.93
C TRP A 63 15.02 -0.16 -14.34
N VAL A 64 14.92 -0.22 -13.00
CA VAL A 64 13.68 -0.10 -12.22
C VAL A 64 13.62 1.27 -11.53
N PRO A 65 12.44 1.86 -11.30
CA PRO A 65 12.34 3.18 -10.66
C PRO A 65 13.09 3.22 -9.33
N ASN A 66 13.58 4.39 -8.92
CA ASN A 66 14.04 4.57 -7.54
C ASN A 66 12.87 4.32 -6.57
N HIS A 67 12.98 3.28 -5.75
CA HIS A 67 11.84 2.67 -5.08
C HIS A 67 12.13 2.25 -3.64
N LEU A 68 11.04 2.12 -2.89
CA LEU A 68 10.96 1.40 -1.62
C LEU A 68 10.38 0.01 -1.90
N LYS A 69 11.00 -1.02 -1.32
CA LYS A 69 10.52 -2.40 -1.44
C LYS A 69 9.40 -2.65 -0.45
N LEU A 70 8.27 -3.17 -0.91
CA LEU A 70 7.15 -3.59 -0.06
C LEU A 70 7.32 -5.07 0.29
N ALA A 71 8.05 -5.31 1.39
CA ALA A 71 8.40 -6.62 1.92
C ALA A 71 7.94 -6.78 3.38
N GLY A 72 8.01 -8.00 3.92
CA GLY A 72 7.58 -8.27 5.31
C GLY A 72 6.09 -7.96 5.49
N GLY A 73 5.73 -7.22 6.54
CA GLY A 73 4.31 -6.90 6.79
C GLY A 73 3.68 -6.01 5.73
N SER A 74 4.43 -5.04 5.23
CA SER A 74 3.96 -4.13 4.17
C SER A 74 3.57 -4.91 2.90
N HIS A 75 4.18 -6.07 2.63
CA HIS A 75 3.78 -6.97 1.55
C HIS A 75 2.33 -7.44 1.71
N PHE A 76 1.96 -7.94 2.89
CA PHE A 76 0.60 -8.40 3.16
C PHE A 76 -0.40 -7.25 3.08
N THR A 77 -0.02 -6.07 3.56
CA THR A 77 -0.84 -4.85 3.46
C THR A 77 -1.08 -4.49 2.00
N VAL A 78 -0.04 -4.43 1.16
CA VAL A 78 -0.21 -4.11 -0.26
C VAL A 78 -0.98 -5.21 -1.01
N SER A 79 -0.84 -6.49 -0.63
CA SER A 79 -1.65 -7.57 -1.20
C SER A 79 -3.14 -7.42 -0.88
N GLY A 80 -3.47 -7.00 0.34
CA GLY A 80 -4.84 -6.64 0.73
C GLY A 80 -5.36 -5.43 -0.04
N LEU A 81 -4.56 -4.35 -0.11
CA LEU A 81 -4.92 -3.16 -0.89
C LEU A 81 -5.14 -3.49 -2.37
N PHE A 82 -4.32 -4.38 -2.94
CA PHE A 82 -4.45 -4.82 -4.32
C PHE A 82 -5.70 -5.69 -4.55
N ARG A 83 -6.06 -6.53 -3.57
CA ARG A 83 -7.30 -7.33 -3.60
C ARG A 83 -8.53 -6.44 -3.70
N TYR A 84 -8.58 -5.38 -2.89
CA TYR A 84 -9.69 -4.44 -2.81
C TYR A 84 -9.46 -3.16 -3.61
N ARG A 85 -8.61 -3.21 -4.64
CA ARG A 85 -8.15 -2.03 -5.41
C ARG A 85 -9.28 -1.20 -6.06
N ASP A 86 -10.46 -1.79 -6.22
CA ASP A 86 -11.64 -1.13 -6.79
C ASP A 86 -12.56 -0.50 -5.72
N GLY A 87 -12.23 -0.66 -4.43
CA GLY A 87 -13.07 -0.23 -3.30
C GLY A 87 -12.30 0.57 -2.25
N GLU A 88 -12.37 1.90 -2.33
CA GLU A 88 -11.65 2.80 -1.43
C GLU A 88 -11.98 2.59 0.05
N SER A 89 -13.25 2.41 0.39
CA SER A 89 -13.67 2.16 1.77
C SER A 89 -12.99 0.91 2.37
N ALA A 90 -12.92 -0.17 1.59
CA ALA A 90 -12.23 -1.39 2.02
C ALA A 90 -10.72 -1.16 2.14
N MET A 91 -10.10 -0.46 1.19
CA MET A 91 -8.67 -0.15 1.23
C MET A 91 -8.29 0.71 2.45
N ARG A 92 -9.11 1.71 2.80
CA ARG A 92 -8.91 2.52 4.01
C ARG A 92 -9.04 1.68 5.27
N ARG A 93 -10.01 0.76 5.34
CA ARG A 93 -10.14 -0.19 6.47
C ARG A 93 -8.90 -1.09 6.60
N ILE A 94 -8.38 -1.61 5.49
CA ILE A 94 -7.14 -2.41 5.47
C ILE A 94 -5.95 -1.59 5.98
N TYR A 95 -5.82 -0.35 5.51
CA TYR A 95 -4.72 0.52 5.90
C TYR A 95 -4.81 0.94 7.38
N ARG A 96 -6.02 1.19 7.88
CA ARG A 96 -6.31 1.41 9.30
C ARG A 96 -5.97 0.19 10.14
N LEU A 97 -6.32 -1.02 9.68
CA LEU A 97 -5.96 -2.28 10.33
C LEU A 97 -4.43 -2.45 10.42
N ALA A 98 -3.70 -2.15 9.35
CA ALA A 98 -2.24 -2.11 9.36
C ALA A 98 -1.71 -1.10 10.41
N GLY A 99 -2.33 0.08 10.51
CA GLY A 99 -2.04 1.05 11.56
C GLY A 99 -2.22 0.46 12.96
N MET A 100 -3.36 -0.18 13.24
CA MET A 100 -3.60 -0.84 14.53
C MET A 100 -2.56 -1.93 14.84
N MET A 101 -2.16 -2.73 13.85
CA MET A 101 -1.10 -3.73 14.00
C MET A 101 0.26 -3.10 14.33
N GLU A 102 0.61 -1.99 13.68
CA GLU A 102 1.82 -1.22 13.97
C GLU A 102 1.82 -0.74 15.43
N CYS A 103 0.67 -0.25 15.90
CA CYS A 103 0.50 0.27 17.25
C CYS A 103 0.67 -0.81 18.31
N VAL A 104 0.09 -1.99 18.10
CA VAL A 104 0.19 -3.10 19.05
C VAL A 104 1.58 -3.72 19.05
N THR A 105 2.26 -3.77 17.90
CA THR A 105 3.57 -4.40 17.78
C THR A 105 4.71 -3.49 18.25
N ARG A 106 4.62 -2.18 17.97
CA ARG A 106 5.71 -1.22 18.19
C ARG A 106 5.36 -0.06 19.12
N GLY A 107 4.08 0.15 19.43
CA GLY A 107 3.62 1.26 20.26
C GLY A 107 3.96 1.07 21.73
N THR A 108 4.34 2.15 22.40
CA THR A 108 4.61 2.20 23.84
C THR A 108 3.54 2.98 24.62
N ALA A 109 2.34 3.13 24.04
CA ALA A 109 1.27 3.94 24.64
C ALA A 109 0.87 3.42 26.03
N PRO A 110 0.66 4.29 27.03
CA PRO A 110 0.20 3.87 28.36
C PRO A 110 -1.09 3.06 28.31
N VAL A 111 -2.00 3.39 27.38
CA VAL A 111 -3.29 2.69 27.20
C VAL A 111 -3.10 1.23 26.76
N LEU A 112 -2.00 0.91 26.07
CA LEU A 112 -1.67 -0.46 25.64
C LEU A 112 -1.17 -1.34 26.79
N ARG A 113 -0.91 -0.76 27.98
CA ARG A 113 -0.54 -1.50 29.20
C ARG A 113 -1.72 -1.73 30.15
N THR A 114 -2.94 -1.43 29.68
CA THR A 114 -4.18 -1.57 30.46
C THR A 114 -5.08 -2.64 29.83
N ASP A 115 -6.14 -3.02 30.54
CA ASP A 115 -7.17 -3.98 30.05
C ASP A 115 -7.81 -3.57 28.72
N LEU A 116 -7.66 -2.29 28.35
CA LEU A 116 -8.11 -1.73 27.08
C LEU A 116 -7.43 -2.39 25.87
N LEU A 117 -6.23 -2.95 26.01
CA LEU A 117 -5.55 -3.68 24.95
C LEU A 117 -6.40 -4.85 24.41
N ARG A 118 -7.18 -5.51 25.27
CA ARG A 118 -8.06 -6.62 24.87
C ARG A 118 -9.09 -6.20 23.82
N ARG A 119 -9.68 -5.01 24.00
CA ARG A 119 -10.67 -4.46 23.06
C ARG A 119 -10.03 -4.17 21.71
N LEU A 120 -8.82 -3.61 21.70
CA LEU A 120 -8.07 -3.36 20.46
C LEU A 120 -7.75 -4.66 19.73
N TYR A 121 -7.27 -5.68 20.43
CA TYR A 121 -7.04 -7.01 19.82
C TYR A 121 -8.32 -7.61 19.26
N GLN A 122 -9.44 -7.52 19.98
CA GLN A 122 -10.71 -8.03 19.49
C GLN A 122 -11.13 -7.32 18.20
N THR A 123 -11.03 -5.99 18.15
CA THR A 123 -11.28 -5.21 16.92
C THR A 123 -10.34 -5.61 15.78
N ILE A 124 -9.06 -5.83 16.07
CA ILE A 124 -8.08 -6.31 15.08
C ILE A 124 -8.50 -7.67 14.53
N LEU A 125 -8.88 -8.63 15.39
CA LEU A 125 -9.29 -9.97 14.97
C LEU A 125 -10.56 -9.94 14.12
N GLU A 126 -11.57 -9.16 14.52
CA GLU A 126 -12.82 -8.99 13.79
C GLU A 126 -12.60 -8.35 12.41
N GLU A 127 -11.82 -7.27 12.33
CA GLU A 127 -11.49 -6.61 11.05
C GLU A 127 -10.62 -7.50 10.16
N ARG A 128 -9.69 -8.24 10.75
CA ARG A 128 -8.83 -9.20 10.03
C ARG A 128 -9.66 -10.28 9.34
N GLU A 129 -10.61 -10.87 10.07
CA GLU A 129 -11.51 -11.89 9.55
C GLU A 129 -12.44 -11.30 8.47
N ALA A 130 -13.05 -10.15 8.75
CA ALA A 130 -13.97 -9.50 7.82
C ALA A 130 -13.31 -9.09 6.49
N LEU A 131 -12.03 -8.70 6.51
CA LEU A 131 -11.27 -8.30 5.32
C LEU A 131 -10.53 -9.48 4.67
N GLY A 132 -10.41 -10.62 5.35
CA GLY A 132 -9.68 -11.79 4.88
C GLY A 132 -8.16 -11.58 4.78
N ILE A 133 -7.58 -10.77 5.67
CA ILE A 133 -6.15 -10.45 5.66
C ILE A 133 -5.41 -11.22 6.75
N ALA A 134 -4.16 -11.61 6.48
CA ALA A 134 -3.33 -12.24 7.50
C ALA A 134 -1.87 -11.86 7.28
N TRP A 135 -1.27 -11.19 8.25
CA TRP A 135 0.18 -11.02 8.30
C TRP A 135 0.83 -12.30 8.81
N LYS A 136 1.76 -12.86 8.05
CA LYS A 136 2.47 -14.10 8.41
C LYS A 136 3.95 -13.82 8.61
N GLY A 137 4.55 -14.50 9.60
CA GLY A 137 5.98 -14.39 9.91
C GLY A 137 6.32 -13.22 10.83
N ALA A 138 7.62 -13.01 11.05
CA ALA A 138 8.12 -11.83 11.76
C ALA A 138 7.91 -10.60 10.87
N VAL A 139 7.14 -9.64 11.38
CA VAL A 139 6.76 -8.43 10.66
C VAL A 139 7.28 -7.22 11.40
N ASP A 140 8.23 -6.52 10.78
CA ASP A 140 8.81 -5.30 11.35
C ASP A 140 7.92 -4.07 11.11
N HIS A 141 7.22 -4.02 9.98
CA HIS A 141 6.35 -2.90 9.59
C HIS A 141 5.12 -3.40 8.84
N TYR A 142 3.95 -2.87 9.21
CA TYR A 142 2.65 -3.16 8.62
C TYR A 142 2.21 -2.04 7.67
N LEU A 143 2.49 -0.77 8.00
CA LEU A 143 2.19 0.36 7.14
C LEU A 143 3.15 0.43 5.94
N LEU A 144 2.69 1.04 4.85
CA LEU A 144 3.55 1.27 3.69
C LEU A 144 4.57 2.38 4.04
N PRO A 145 5.85 2.21 3.67
CA PRO A 145 6.86 3.20 3.97
C PRO A 145 6.64 4.46 3.14
N LEU A 146 6.75 5.63 3.78
CA LEU A 146 6.73 6.92 3.11
C LEU A 146 8.15 7.50 3.08
N TYR A 147 8.41 8.38 2.12
CA TYR A 147 9.67 9.11 2.09
C TYR A 147 9.67 10.12 3.25
N PRO A 148 10.83 10.38 3.88
CA PRO A 148 10.93 11.27 5.06
C PRO A 148 10.31 12.66 4.86
N GLN A 149 10.31 13.14 3.61
CA GLN A 149 9.72 14.41 3.20
C GLN A 149 8.18 14.48 3.32
N HIS A 150 7.48 13.33 3.31
CA HIS A 150 6.01 13.27 3.41
C HIS A 150 5.54 12.83 4.80
N ALA A 151 6.30 11.95 5.46
CA ALA A 151 6.08 11.57 6.85
C ALA A 151 7.35 10.94 7.44
N GLY A 152 7.64 11.25 8.70
CA GLY A 152 8.63 10.51 9.48
C GLY A 152 8.12 9.10 9.81
N PRO A 153 9.00 8.08 9.86
CA PRO A 153 8.62 6.67 10.01
C PRO A 153 7.83 6.35 11.29
N ASP A 154 7.96 7.20 12.32
CA ASP A 154 7.35 6.97 13.64
C ASP A 154 6.31 8.04 14.01
N LEU A 155 5.80 8.83 13.06
CA LEU A 155 4.84 9.91 13.38
C LEU A 155 3.57 9.38 14.04
N LEU A 156 3.04 8.26 13.55
CA LEU A 156 1.90 7.57 14.17
C LEU A 156 2.23 7.18 15.62
N LEU A 157 3.36 6.51 15.83
CA LEU A 157 3.78 6.05 17.15
C LEU A 157 4.02 7.23 18.11
N ALA A 158 4.58 8.34 17.62
CA ALA A 158 4.78 9.55 18.39
C ALA A 158 3.45 10.17 18.85
N LYS A 159 2.45 10.27 17.97
CA LYS A 159 1.12 10.77 18.33
C LYS A 159 0.41 9.87 19.35
N ILE A 160 0.56 8.56 19.20
CA ILE A 160 -0.10 7.57 20.06
C ILE A 160 0.44 7.55 21.48
N ARG A 161 1.71 7.92 21.69
CA ARG A 161 2.29 8.01 23.04
C ARG A 161 1.53 8.95 23.98
N ASN A 162 0.83 9.94 23.43
CA ASN A 162 0.04 10.92 24.18
C ASN A 162 -1.44 10.54 24.31
N CYS A 163 -1.83 9.34 23.87
CA CYS A 163 -3.20 8.87 23.98
C CYS A 163 -3.49 8.35 25.38
N HIS A 164 -4.46 8.98 26.06
CA HIS A 164 -4.89 8.62 27.42
C HIS A 164 -6.22 7.84 27.45
N SER A 165 -6.89 7.67 26.31
CA SER A 165 -8.14 6.91 26.21
C SER A 165 -8.18 6.07 24.94
N MET A 166 -9.00 5.02 24.95
CA MET A 166 -9.18 4.14 23.79
C MET A 166 -9.83 4.86 22.60
N GLN A 167 -10.81 5.73 22.87
CA GLN A 167 -11.46 6.52 21.83
C GLN A 167 -10.46 7.45 21.14
N HIS A 168 -9.61 8.12 21.91
CA HIS A 168 -8.56 8.98 21.36
C HIS A 168 -7.53 8.16 20.56
N LEU A 169 -7.17 6.96 21.03
CA LEU A 169 -6.29 6.06 20.28
C LEU A 169 -6.87 5.71 18.90
N PHE A 170 -8.12 5.25 18.85
CA PHE A 170 -8.77 4.90 17.57
C PHE A 170 -8.85 6.10 16.63
N GLN A 171 -9.22 7.27 17.16
CA GLN A 171 -9.30 8.50 16.39
C GLN A 171 -7.93 8.87 15.78
N VAL A 172 -6.86 8.85 16.58
CA VAL A 172 -5.50 9.18 16.09
C VAL A 172 -5.05 8.19 15.01
N ILE A 173 -5.33 6.89 15.20
CA ILE A 173 -5.01 5.87 14.18
C ILE A 173 -5.77 6.15 12.89
N GLU A 174 -7.08 6.41 12.98
CA GLU A 174 -7.92 6.69 11.82
C GLU A 174 -7.48 7.95 11.07
N GLU A 175 -7.28 9.06 11.77
CA GLU A 175 -6.83 10.32 11.17
C GLU A 175 -5.47 10.17 10.48
N GLU A 176 -4.50 9.57 11.15
CA GLU A 176 -3.15 9.46 10.61
C GLU A 176 -3.07 8.45 9.46
N THR A 177 -3.78 7.31 9.55
CA THR A 177 -3.82 6.34 8.44
C THR A 177 -4.58 6.88 7.24
N ASN A 178 -5.66 7.65 7.43
CA ASN A 178 -6.33 8.33 6.32
C ASN A 178 -5.42 9.35 5.65
N ARG A 179 -4.72 10.18 6.43
CA ARG A 179 -3.74 11.15 5.89
C ARG A 179 -2.66 10.46 5.07
N GLN A 180 -2.09 9.37 5.58
CA GLN A 180 -1.07 8.60 4.87
C GLN A 180 -1.63 7.92 3.62
N PHE A 181 -2.87 7.41 3.67
CA PHE A 181 -3.54 6.83 2.52
C PHE A 181 -3.76 7.87 1.41
N ASP A 182 -4.16 9.08 1.76
CA ASP A 182 -4.35 10.18 0.82
C ASP A 182 -3.01 10.55 0.16
N LEU A 183 -1.93 10.62 0.94
CA LEU A 183 -0.57 10.84 0.43
C LEU A 183 -0.11 9.73 -0.52
N LEU A 184 -0.42 8.46 -0.20
CA LEU A 184 -0.13 7.35 -1.10
C LEU A 184 -0.89 7.48 -2.43
N GLY A 185 -2.15 7.92 -2.38
CA GLY A 185 -2.96 8.15 -3.58
C GLY A 185 -2.49 9.33 -4.43
N SER A 186 -2.06 10.42 -3.80
CA SER A 186 -1.60 11.62 -4.51
C SER A 186 -0.19 11.47 -5.07
N ASP A 187 0.76 11.00 -4.26
CA ASP A 187 2.19 11.18 -4.53
C ASP A 187 2.94 9.91 -4.90
N TYR A 188 2.29 8.76 -4.81
CA TYR A 188 2.94 7.47 -5.02
C TYR A 188 2.27 6.60 -6.08
N VAL A 189 3.06 5.66 -6.59
CA VAL A 189 2.63 4.61 -7.52
C VAL A 189 3.21 3.28 -7.05
N ILE A 190 2.37 2.24 -7.06
CA ILE A 190 2.74 0.89 -6.67
C ILE A 190 2.90 0.03 -7.91
N TYR A 191 4.09 -0.53 -8.10
CA TYR A 191 4.37 -1.52 -9.13
C TYR A 191 4.34 -2.92 -8.54
N VAL A 192 3.52 -3.80 -9.12
CA VAL A 192 3.39 -5.19 -8.69
C VAL A 192 4.01 -6.15 -9.72
N PRO A 193 4.69 -7.23 -9.29
CA PRO A 193 5.22 -8.26 -10.19
C PRO A 193 4.11 -8.96 -10.97
N ARG A 194 4.42 -9.59 -12.10
CA ARG A 194 3.40 -10.33 -12.88
C ARG A 194 2.76 -11.49 -12.12
N CYS A 195 3.50 -12.11 -11.20
CA CYS A 195 2.97 -13.17 -10.34
C CYS A 195 2.32 -12.64 -9.05
N PHE A 196 2.07 -11.33 -8.92
CA PHE A 196 1.53 -10.76 -7.69
C PHE A 196 0.14 -11.32 -7.41
N ARG A 197 0.00 -12.05 -6.29
CA ARG A 197 -1.26 -12.63 -5.85
C ARG A 197 -1.79 -11.84 -4.68
N SER A 198 -3.05 -11.43 -4.77
CA SER A 198 -3.83 -11.10 -3.58
C SER A 198 -3.96 -12.34 -2.72
N ILE A 199 -3.80 -12.17 -1.40
CA ILE A 199 -4.02 -13.22 -0.39
C ILE A 199 -5.52 -13.33 -0.12
#